data_AF-A0A9D7XGQ3-F1
#
_entry.id   AF-A0A9D7XGQ3-F1
#
_cell.length_a   1.000
_cell.length_b   1.000
_cell.length_c   1.000
_cell.angle_alpha   90.00
_cell.angle_beta   90.00
_cell.angle_gamma   90.00
#
_symmetry.space_group_name_H-M   'P 1'
#
loop_
_entity.id
_entity.type
_entity.pdbx_description
1 polymer ?
#
loop_
_entity_poly.entity_id
_entity_poly.type
_entity_poly.pdbx_seq_one_letter_code
_entity_poly.pdbx_strand_id
1 'polypeptide(L)'
;MSNEPNIKKYPHLLPNLEDWPIYKFSQDRDSFIKKVSNDVIQFFSKYSPEDLDQTLAKTIYQEKQRIKSNPWKADPPNEMQFFRKLQNEYNDNHQFSNKTDRNMESVSRLIKRYTIEITGQFNHKTFLFARKLLTLFFHTMFYPLG
;
A
#
# COMPACT_ATOMS: atom_id res chain seq x y z
N MET A 1 -7.67 -22.06 -47.17
CA MET A 1 -7.15 -20.74 -46.75
C MET A 1 -7.86 -20.41 -45.46
N SER A 2 -7.16 -20.53 -44.34
CA SER A 2 -7.69 -20.36 -42.98
C SER A 2 -8.08 -18.89 -42.76
N ASN A 3 -9.36 -18.67 -42.42
CA ASN A 3 -9.88 -17.37 -41.99
C ASN A 3 -9.34 -17.05 -40.59
N GLU A 4 -8.13 -16.51 -40.49
CA GLU A 4 -7.70 -15.92 -39.23
C GLU A 4 -8.43 -14.59 -39.00
N PRO A 5 -9.04 -14.39 -37.83
CA PRO A 5 -9.69 -13.13 -37.49
C PRO A 5 -8.65 -12.01 -37.34
N ASN A 6 -8.94 -10.84 -37.93
CA ASN A 6 -8.10 -9.65 -37.82
C ASN A 6 -8.23 -9.04 -36.42
N ILE A 7 -7.46 -9.57 -35.45
CA ILE A 7 -7.38 -9.03 -34.09
C ILE A 7 -6.58 -7.74 -34.15
N LYS A 8 -7.28 -6.59 -34.13
CA LYS A 8 -6.66 -5.27 -34.09
C LYS A 8 -5.90 -5.06 -32.78
N LYS A 9 -4.57 -5.22 -32.82
CA LYS A 9 -3.67 -4.93 -31.70
C LYS A 9 -3.39 -3.44 -31.64
N TYR A 10 -3.75 -2.80 -30.53
CA TYR A 10 -3.37 -1.42 -30.26
C TYR A 10 -1.96 -1.37 -29.68
N PRO A 11 -1.09 -0.45 -30.14
CA PRO A 11 0.22 -0.26 -29.54
C PRO A 11 0.07 0.28 -28.11
N HIS A 12 1.02 -0.08 -27.26
CA HIS A 12 1.14 0.56 -25.95
C HIS A 12 1.57 2.01 -26.12
N LEU A 13 1.08 2.91 -25.24
CA LEU A 13 1.53 4.30 -25.19
C LEU A 13 3.05 4.40 -25.03
N LEU A 14 3.62 3.53 -24.19
CA LEU A 14 5.05 3.32 -24.02
C LEU A 14 5.38 1.88 -24.46
N PRO A 15 6.11 1.70 -25.58
CA PRO A 15 6.40 0.36 -26.12
C PRO A 15 7.21 -0.52 -25.17
N ASN A 16 8.20 0.07 -24.50
CA ASN A 16 9.06 -0.64 -23.57
C ASN A 16 8.47 -0.60 -22.17
N LEU A 17 8.38 -1.76 -21.53
CA LEU A 17 7.90 -1.88 -20.15
C LEU A 17 8.79 -1.09 -19.18
N GLU A 18 10.09 -1.01 -19.46
CA GLU A 18 11.06 -0.30 -18.62
C GLU A 18 10.82 1.20 -18.56
N ASP A 19 10.18 1.75 -19.61
CA ASP A 19 9.79 3.15 -19.64
C ASP A 19 8.56 3.44 -18.80
N TRP A 20 7.83 2.42 -18.37
CA TRP A 20 6.59 2.60 -17.63
C TRP A 20 6.87 3.18 -16.25
N PRO A 21 6.11 4.20 -15.81
CA PRO A 21 6.29 4.81 -14.49
C PRO A 21 6.25 3.78 -13.35
N ILE A 22 5.35 2.79 -13.42
CA ILE A 22 5.23 1.74 -12.41
C ILE A 22 6.44 0.80 -12.38
N TYR A 23 7.10 0.58 -13.52
CA TYR A 23 8.34 -0.19 -13.58
C TYR A 23 9.47 0.60 -12.92
N LYS A 24 9.69 1.85 -13.31
CA LYS A 24 10.72 2.72 -12.72
C LYS A 24 10.53 2.86 -11.21
N PHE A 25 9.28 3.05 -10.79
CA PHE A 25 8.90 3.07 -9.37
C PHE A 25 9.26 1.77 -8.65
N SER A 26 8.99 0.61 -9.27
CA SER A 26 9.31 -0.69 -8.67
C SER A 26 10.80 -0.92 -8.48
N GLN A 27 11.67 -0.28 -9.26
CA GLN A 27 13.13 -0.41 -9.13
C GLN A 27 13.68 0.31 -7.89
N ASP A 28 13.08 1.43 -7.50
CA ASP A 28 13.53 2.25 -6.36
C ASP A 28 12.46 2.41 -5.27
N ARG A 29 11.74 1.32 -5.03
CA ARG A 29 10.61 1.28 -4.09
C ARG A 29 11.01 1.65 -2.66
N ASP A 30 12.16 1.14 -2.20
CA ASP A 30 12.58 1.32 -0.81
C ASP A 30 12.97 2.77 -0.51
N SER A 31 13.63 3.44 -1.44
CA SER A 31 13.96 4.87 -1.30
C SER A 31 12.70 5.72 -1.30
N PHE A 32 11.73 5.38 -2.15
CA PHE A 32 10.43 6.04 -2.16
C PHE A 32 9.70 5.89 -0.81
N ILE A 33 9.59 4.68 -0.27
CA ILE A 33 8.94 4.43 1.02
C ILE A 33 9.63 5.22 2.13
N LYS A 34 10.97 5.19 2.17
CA LYS A 34 11.74 5.97 3.15
C LYS A 34 11.46 7.46 3.03
N LYS A 35 11.48 8.00 1.81
CA LYS A 35 11.22 9.42 1.56
C LYS A 35 9.82 9.81 2.03
N VAL A 36 8.78 9.08 1.59
CA VAL A 36 7.40 9.39 1.96
C VAL A 36 7.19 9.28 3.47
N SER A 37 7.66 8.19 4.09
CA SER A 37 7.53 8.04 5.54
C SER A 37 8.25 9.18 6.29
N ASN A 38 9.44 9.59 5.85
CA ASN A 38 10.18 10.67 6.49
C ASN A 38 9.49 12.03 6.31
N ASP A 39 9.01 12.33 5.10
CA ASP A 39 8.30 13.58 4.81
C ASP A 39 7.04 13.71 5.69
N VAL A 40 6.29 12.61 5.86
CA VAL A 40 5.09 12.59 6.70
C VAL A 40 5.45 12.63 8.19
N ILE A 41 6.49 11.93 8.63
CA ILE A 41 6.99 12.02 10.02
C ILE A 41 7.41 13.46 10.35
N GLN A 42 8.12 14.13 9.44
CA GLN A 42 8.52 15.52 9.60
C GLN A 42 7.33 16.49 9.62
N PHE A 43 6.24 16.15 8.93
CA PHE A 43 5.00 16.90 9.04
C PHE A 43 4.41 16.78 10.45
N PHE A 44 4.31 15.57 10.99
CA PHE A 44 3.78 15.34 12.35
C PHE A 44 4.70 15.84 13.46
N SER A 45 6.01 15.94 13.23
CA SER A 45 6.93 16.51 14.23
C SER A 45 6.69 18.00 14.51
N LYS A 46 5.87 18.67 13.68
CA LYS A 46 5.47 20.07 13.85
C LYS A 46 4.17 20.21 14.65
N TYR A 47 3.50 19.11 15.00
CA TYR A 47 2.24 19.16 15.76
C TYR A 47 2.51 19.61 17.19
N SER A 48 1.52 20.28 17.78
CA SER A 48 1.52 20.49 19.23
C SER A 48 1.35 19.14 19.95
N PRO A 49 1.80 19.02 21.22
CA PRO A 49 1.59 17.80 22.00
C PRO A 49 0.11 17.37 22.08
N GLU A 50 -0.80 18.33 22.20
CA GLU A 50 -2.25 18.10 22.26
C GLU A 50 -2.79 17.57 20.92
N ASP A 51 -2.42 18.22 19.81
CA ASP A 51 -2.88 17.81 18.48
C ASP A 51 -2.38 16.39 18.13
N LEU A 52 -1.12 16.08 18.49
CA LEU A 52 -0.53 14.76 18.26
C LEU A 52 -1.27 13.68 19.07
N ASP A 53 -1.56 13.96 20.34
CA ASP A 53 -2.28 13.06 21.23
C ASP A 53 -3.72 12.80 20.75
N GLN A 54 -4.46 13.87 20.44
CA GLN A 54 -5.83 13.77 19.94
C GLN A 54 -5.90 13.04 18.59
N THR A 55 -4.96 13.33 17.68
CA THR A 55 -4.90 12.68 16.38
C THR A 55 -4.64 11.18 16.53
N LEU A 56 -3.66 10.80 17.34
CA LEU A 56 -3.34 9.40 17.58
C LEU A 56 -4.53 8.65 18.21
N ALA A 57 -5.16 9.22 19.24
CA ALA A 57 -6.33 8.62 19.90
C ALA A 57 -7.49 8.43 18.93
N LYS A 58 -7.81 9.47 18.15
CA LYS A 58 -8.88 9.45 17.16
C LYS A 58 -8.61 8.41 16.08
N THR A 59 -7.39 8.35 15.56
CA THR A 59 -7.00 7.36 14.55
C THR A 59 -7.12 5.93 15.08
N ILE A 60 -6.63 5.64 16.28
CA ILE A 60 -6.77 4.31 16.90
C ILE A 60 -8.25 3.92 17.03
N TYR A 61 -9.09 4.85 17.50
CA TYR A 61 -10.52 4.59 17.63
C TYR A 61 -11.18 4.31 16.28
N GLN A 62 -10.98 5.20 15.30
CA GLN A 62 -11.62 5.09 13.99
C GLN A 62 -11.19 3.83 13.24
N GLU A 63 -9.90 3.49 13.25
CA GLU A 63 -9.41 2.29 12.57
C GLU A 63 -9.89 1.01 13.23
N LYS A 64 -9.93 0.95 14.58
CA LYS A 64 -10.51 -0.21 15.28
C LYS A 64 -11.98 -0.40 14.95
N GLN A 65 -12.74 0.69 14.78
CA GLN A 65 -14.13 0.60 14.36
C GLN A 65 -14.23 0.16 12.89
N ARG A 66 -13.42 0.74 11.98
CA ARG A 66 -13.37 0.35 10.57
C ARG A 66 -13.07 -1.14 10.39
N ILE A 67 -12.05 -1.66 11.05
CA ILE A 67 -11.68 -3.08 10.93
C ILE A 67 -12.82 -4.00 11.39
N LYS A 68 -13.64 -3.57 12.35
CA LYS A 68 -14.81 -4.34 12.83
C LYS A 68 -16.02 -4.22 11.91
N SER A 69 -16.32 -3.00 11.44
CA SER A 69 -17.57 -2.71 10.72
C SER A 69 -17.43 -2.84 9.19
N ASN A 70 -16.25 -2.58 8.65
CA ASN A 70 -15.95 -2.57 7.22
C ASN A 70 -14.50 -3.04 6.95
N PRO A 71 -14.19 -4.32 7.19
CA PRO A 71 -12.86 -4.87 6.92
C PRO A 71 -12.56 -4.84 5.42
N TRP A 72 -11.38 -4.39 5.05
CA TRP A 72 -10.95 -4.38 3.65
C TRP A 72 -10.23 -5.67 3.30
N LYS A 73 -10.45 -6.16 2.08
CA LYS A 73 -9.75 -7.36 1.59
C LYS A 73 -8.22 -7.17 1.52
N ALA A 74 -7.78 -5.92 1.42
CA ALA A 74 -6.36 -5.56 1.40
C ALA A 74 -5.73 -5.47 2.81
N ASP A 75 -6.53 -5.44 3.88
CA ASP A 75 -6.01 -5.31 5.24
C ASP A 75 -5.14 -6.53 5.61
N PRO A 76 -3.98 -6.33 6.26
CA PRO A 76 -3.20 -7.41 6.83
C PRO A 76 -4.01 -8.26 7.82
N PRO A 77 -3.80 -9.59 7.90
CA PRO A 77 -4.52 -10.45 8.85
C PRO A 77 -4.28 -10.07 10.32
N ASN A 78 -3.20 -9.34 10.62
CA ASN A 78 -2.84 -8.88 11.96
C ASN A 78 -3.25 -7.41 12.26
N GLU A 79 -4.08 -6.79 11.42
CA GLU A 79 -4.44 -5.36 11.56
C GLU A 79 -5.09 -5.06 12.92
N MET A 80 -6.09 -5.86 13.32
CA MET A 80 -6.74 -5.73 14.63
C MET A 80 -5.75 -5.92 15.80
N GLN A 81 -4.80 -6.86 15.67
CA GLN A 81 -3.79 -7.10 16.70
C GLN A 81 -2.85 -5.90 16.84
N PHE A 82 -2.44 -5.32 15.71
CA PHE A 82 -1.61 -4.13 15.69
C PHE A 82 -2.29 -2.94 16.39
N PHE A 83 -3.55 -2.66 16.07
CA PHE A 83 -4.27 -1.56 16.72
C PHE A 83 -4.60 -1.80 18.20
N ARG A 84 -4.77 -3.05 18.62
CA ARG A 84 -4.86 -3.38 20.06
C ARG A 84 -3.55 -3.08 20.78
N LYS A 85 -2.41 -3.46 20.20
CA LYS A 85 -1.09 -3.14 20.75
C LYS A 85 -0.87 -1.64 20.80
N LEU A 86 -1.18 -0.93 19.72
CA LEU A 86 -1.04 0.54 19.63
C LEU A 86 -1.92 1.27 20.66
N GLN A 87 -3.14 0.78 20.92
CA GLN A 87 -3.99 1.31 21.99
C GLN A 87 -3.37 1.11 23.37
N ASN A 88 -2.82 -0.07 23.64
CA ASN A 88 -2.20 -0.36 24.93
C ASN A 88 -0.97 0.54 25.14
N GLU A 89 -0.11 0.65 24.12
CA GLU A 89 1.05 1.55 24.12
C GLU A 89 0.62 3.01 24.32
N TYR A 90 -0.43 3.46 23.64
CA TYR A 90 -0.99 4.80 23.82
C TYR A 90 -1.44 5.04 25.28
N ASN A 91 -2.16 4.08 25.88
CA ASN A 91 -2.60 4.18 27.28
C ASN A 91 -1.41 4.21 28.25
N ASP A 92 -0.39 3.38 28.01
CA ASP A 92 0.82 3.32 28.82
C ASP A 92 1.62 4.61 28.72
N ASN A 93 1.68 5.25 27.54
CA ASN A 93 2.41 6.50 27.31
C ASN A 93 1.92 7.64 28.23
N HIS A 94 0.63 7.67 28.59
CA HIS A 94 0.08 8.68 29.51
C HIS A 94 0.66 8.60 30.93
N GLN A 95 1.29 7.49 31.29
CA GLN A 95 1.91 7.31 32.62
C GLN A 95 3.34 7.89 32.69
N PHE A 96 3.93 8.29 31.56
CA PHE A 96 5.32 8.76 31.49
C PHE A 96 5.41 10.26 31.23
N SER A 97 6.42 10.90 31.81
CA SER A 97 6.68 12.34 31.61
C SER A 97 7.07 12.67 30.16
N ASN A 98 7.64 11.73 29.41
CA ASN A 98 7.98 11.86 27.99
C ASN A 98 6.87 11.35 27.05
N LYS A 99 5.59 11.50 27.44
CA LYS A 99 4.41 11.09 26.67
C LYS A 99 4.48 11.50 25.19
N THR A 100 4.81 12.77 24.92
CA THR A 100 4.83 13.33 23.56
C THR A 100 5.80 12.58 22.65
N ASP A 101 7.01 12.30 23.11
CA ASP A 101 8.03 11.60 22.33
C ASP A 101 7.58 10.16 22.04
N ARG A 102 7.03 9.47 23.05
CA ARG A 102 6.50 8.10 22.89
C ARG A 102 5.30 8.03 21.95
N ASN A 103 4.43 9.05 21.99
CA ASN A 103 3.34 9.20 21.03
C ASN A 103 3.88 9.42 19.61
N MET A 104 4.93 10.23 19.46
CA MET A 104 5.60 10.46 18.18
C MET A 104 6.25 9.19 17.61
N GLU A 105 6.84 8.34 18.46
CA GLU A 105 7.34 7.03 18.06
C GLU A 105 6.21 6.11 17.56
N SER A 106 5.07 6.13 18.26
CA SER A 106 3.88 5.36 17.90
C SER A 106 3.29 5.80 16.56
N VAL A 107 3.20 7.12 16.33
CA VAL A 107 2.80 7.72 15.05
C VAL A 107 3.81 7.37 13.95
N SER A 108 5.10 7.44 14.22
CA SER A 108 6.14 7.07 13.25
C SER A 108 6.07 5.61 12.82
N ARG A 109 5.76 4.69 13.75
CA ARG A 109 5.53 3.28 13.45
C ARG A 109 4.27 3.08 12.60
N LEU A 110 3.19 3.81 12.91
CA LEU A 110 1.95 3.80 12.14
C LEU A 110 2.17 4.26 10.70
N ILE A 111 2.84 5.40 10.51
CA ILE A 111 3.15 5.97 9.19
C ILE A 111 3.98 4.99 8.36
N LYS A 112 5.03 4.39 8.95
CA LYS A 112 5.87 3.42 8.25
C LYS A 112 5.07 2.19 7.81
N ARG A 113 4.21 1.65 8.68
CA ARG A 113 3.32 0.51 8.35
C ARG A 113 2.43 0.85 7.16
N TYR A 114 1.69 1.94 7.23
CA TYR A 114 0.77 2.32 6.16
C TYR A 114 1.48 2.68 4.87
N THR A 115 2.64 3.35 4.93
CA THR A 115 3.43 3.65 3.73
C THR A 115 3.81 2.35 3.01
N ILE A 116 4.18 1.31 3.74
CA ILE A 116 4.51 0.00 3.16
C ILE A 116 3.26 -0.67 2.58
N GLU A 117 2.12 -0.59 3.27
CA GLU A 117 0.86 -1.22 2.87
C GLU A 117 0.26 -0.61 1.60
N ILE A 118 0.16 0.72 1.54
CA ILE A 118 -0.38 1.42 0.36
C ILE A 118 0.57 1.29 -0.85
N THR A 119 1.86 1.06 -0.59
CA THR A 119 2.85 0.86 -1.66
C THR A 119 2.77 -0.58 -2.16
N GLY A 120 1.96 -0.78 -3.20
CA GLY A 120 1.83 -2.05 -3.90
C GLY A 120 3.16 -2.62 -4.41
N GLN A 121 3.20 -3.93 -4.60
CA GLN A 121 4.36 -4.64 -5.15
C GLN A 121 4.12 -4.93 -6.64
N PHE A 122 4.80 -4.19 -7.52
CA PHE A 122 4.77 -4.47 -8.94
C PHE A 122 5.90 -5.43 -9.32
N ASN A 123 5.55 -6.62 -9.83
CA ASN A 123 6.51 -7.59 -10.35
C ASN A 123 6.37 -7.68 -11.88
N HIS A 124 7.38 -7.16 -12.58
CA HIS A 124 7.39 -7.14 -14.05
C HIS A 124 7.38 -8.55 -14.67
N LYS A 125 8.05 -9.55 -14.05
CA LYS A 125 8.08 -10.92 -14.56
C LYS A 125 6.70 -11.56 -14.48
N THR A 126 6.02 -11.40 -13.34
CA THR A 126 4.65 -11.87 -13.15
C THR A 126 3.69 -11.20 -14.14
N PHE A 127 3.83 -9.90 -14.36
CA PHE A 127 3.04 -9.17 -15.35
C PHE A 127 3.26 -9.70 -16.78
N LEU A 128 4.51 -9.89 -17.19
CA LEU A 128 4.84 -10.42 -18.53
C LEU A 128 4.31 -11.85 -18.73
N PHE A 129 4.41 -12.69 -17.70
CA PHE A 129 3.84 -14.04 -17.72
C PHE A 129 2.32 -14.00 -17.87
N ALA A 130 1.63 -13.25 -17.00
CA ALA A 130 0.18 -13.12 -17.04
C ALA A 130 -0.30 -12.58 -18.39
N ARG A 131 0.40 -11.60 -18.96
CA ARG A 131 0.10 -11.06 -20.29
C ARG A 131 0.14 -12.13 -21.37
N LYS A 132 1.20 -12.95 -21.41
CA LYS A 132 1.33 -14.04 -22.40
C LYS A 132 0.25 -15.10 -22.21
N LEU A 133 0.04 -15.54 -20.97
CA LEU A 133 -0.95 -16.57 -20.61
C LEU A 133 -2.37 -16.12 -20.96
N LEU A 134 -2.76 -14.91 -20.54
CA LEU A 134 -4.11 -14.39 -20.79
C LEU A 134 -4.35 -14.15 -22.27
N THR A 135 -3.34 -13.66 -23.01
CA THR A 135 -3.45 -13.48 -24.46
C THR A 135 -3.71 -14.81 -25.15
N LEU A 136 -2.99 -15.87 -24.77
CA LEU A 136 -3.21 -17.22 -25.30
C LEU A 136 -4.60 -17.74 -24.91
N PHE A 137 -4.95 -17.66 -23.62
CA PHE A 137 -6.22 -18.15 -23.10
C PHE A 137 -7.42 -17.51 -23.80
N PHE A 138 -7.47 -16.18 -23.89
CA PHE A 138 -8.57 -15.49 -24.56
C PHE A 138 -8.57 -15.74 -26.07
N HIS A 139 -7.40 -15.83 -26.69
CA HIS A 139 -7.33 -16.18 -28.10
C HIS A 139 -7.93 -17.58 -28.37
N THR A 140 -7.56 -18.58 -27.59
CA THR A 140 -8.13 -19.94 -27.70
C THR A 140 -9.62 -19.98 -27.39
N MET A 141 -10.09 -19.16 -26.43
CA MET A 141 -11.51 -19.11 -26.07
C MET A 141 -12.38 -18.48 -27.15
N PHE A 142 -11.95 -17.35 -27.74
CA PHE A 142 -12.72 -16.64 -28.75
C PHE A 142 -12.55 -17.19 -30.16
N TYR A 143 -11.44 -17.88 -30.42
CA TYR A 143 -11.11 -18.50 -31.71
C TYR A 143 -10.69 -19.95 -31.51
N PRO A 144 -11.61 -20.81 -31.08
CA PRO A 144 -11.32 -22.23 -30.93
C PRO A 144 -10.91 -22.81 -32.28
N LEU A 145 -9.82 -23.58 -32.31
CA LEU A 145 -9.37 -24.29 -33.50
C LEU A 145 -10.46 -25.30 -33.90
N GLY A 146 -11.19 -24.99 -34.96
CA GLY A 146 -12.15 -25.84 -35.66
C GLY A 146 -11.89 -25.76 -37.15
#